data_AF-X1FA83-F1
#
_entry.id   AF-X1FA83-F1
#
_cell.length_a   1.000
_cell.length_b   1.000
_cell.length_c   1.000
_cell.angle_alpha   90.00
_cell.angle_beta   90.00
_cell.angle_gamma   90.00
#
_symmetry.space_group_name_H-M   'P 1'
#
loop_
_entity.id
_entity.type
_entity.pdbx_description
1 polymer ?
#
loop_
_entity_poly.entity_id
_entity_poly.type
_entity_poly.pdbx_seq_one_letter_code
_entity_poly.pdbx_strand_id
1 'polypeptide(L)'
;GDCSARVEEYLSKIEGCDYESMKNNHIADAGNLGECSYPLFDLIREVSDQGREVAREHYGVNEGWVFHQNTDLWRVAAPMDGANWGAFTTAGAWLCTHIWEHYLSTGDRDFLKEYYPSLD
;
A
#
# COMPACT_ATOMS: atom_id res chain seq x y z
N GLY A 1 -0.43 18.97 18.11
CA GLY A 1 0.22 19.13 16.80
C GLY A 1 -0.89 19.00 15.77
N ASP A 2 -1.05 20.01 14.95
CA ASP A 2 -2.21 20.25 14.09
C ASP A 2 -2.47 19.08 13.11
N CYS A 3 -3.70 18.58 13.10
CA CYS A 3 -4.14 17.47 12.26
C CYS A 3 -4.06 17.84 10.76
N SER A 4 -4.20 19.13 10.42
CA SER A 4 -4.04 19.63 9.05
C SER A 4 -2.62 19.49 8.51
N ALA A 5 -1.59 19.64 9.35
CA ALA A 5 -0.20 19.51 8.91
C ALA A 5 0.18 18.06 8.56
N ARG A 6 -0.36 17.08 9.30
CA ARG A 6 -0.21 15.65 8.96
C ARG A 6 -0.94 15.29 7.67
N VAL A 7 -2.10 15.91 7.41
CA VAL A 7 -2.87 15.70 6.19
C VAL A 7 -2.16 16.29 4.98
N GLU A 8 -1.63 17.52 5.04
CA GLU A 8 -0.85 18.09 3.92
C GLU A 8 0.46 17.33 3.64
N GLU A 9 1.15 16.89 4.69
CA GLU A 9 2.34 16.03 4.54
C GLU A 9 1.96 14.69 3.88
N TYR A 10 0.85 14.08 4.31
CA TYR A 10 0.32 12.83 3.77
C TYR A 10 -0.11 12.99 2.29
N LEU A 11 -0.82 14.08 1.96
CA LEU A 11 -1.27 14.39 0.60
C LEU A 11 -0.09 14.64 -0.36
N SER A 12 0.96 15.33 0.09
CA SER A 12 2.16 15.55 -0.73
C SER A 12 2.94 14.26 -1.06
N LYS A 13 2.83 13.25 -0.19
CA LYS A 13 3.44 11.92 -0.40
C LYS A 13 2.61 11.01 -1.31
N ILE A 14 1.34 11.35 -1.55
CA ILE A 14 0.40 10.51 -2.30
C ILE A 14 0.33 10.87 -3.79
N GLU A 15 0.45 12.15 -4.16
CA GLU A 15 0.48 12.56 -5.58
C GLU A 15 1.71 12.01 -6.33
N GLY A 16 2.69 11.45 -5.63
CA GLY A 16 3.85 10.75 -6.17
C GLY A 16 4.09 9.37 -5.54
N CYS A 17 3.05 8.69 -5.03
CA CYS A 17 3.18 7.31 -4.52
C CYS A 17 3.37 6.32 -5.69
N ASP A 18 4.57 6.38 -6.24
CA ASP A 18 5.10 5.43 -7.20
C ASP A 18 5.85 4.29 -6.47
N TYR A 19 6.27 3.32 -7.27
CA TYR A 19 7.12 2.22 -6.84
C TYR A 19 8.32 2.66 -5.97
N GLU A 20 8.95 3.80 -6.27
CA GLU A 20 10.14 4.26 -5.54
C GLU A 20 9.80 4.74 -4.13
N SER A 21 8.64 5.36 -3.95
CA SER A 21 8.15 5.77 -2.63
C SER A 21 7.83 4.55 -1.76
N MET A 22 7.17 3.53 -2.33
CA MET A 22 6.85 2.27 -1.64
C MET A 22 8.11 1.49 -1.23
N LYS A 23 9.10 1.44 -2.12
CA LYS A 23 10.39 0.77 -1.91
C LYS A 23 11.18 1.33 -0.72
N ASN A 24 11.07 2.62 -0.42
CA ASN A 24 11.89 3.25 0.62
C ASN A 24 11.43 2.94 2.06
N ASN A 25 10.32 2.22 2.26
CA ASN A 25 9.79 1.89 3.59
C ASN A 25 10.80 1.12 4.47
N HIS A 26 11.60 0.22 3.90
CA HIS A 26 12.61 -0.54 4.64
C HIS A 26 13.64 0.37 5.35
N ILE A 27 13.86 1.59 4.84
CA ILE A 27 14.76 2.59 5.43
C ILE A 27 14.12 3.23 6.66
N ALA A 28 12.79 3.42 6.68
CA ALA A 28 12.07 4.01 7.82
C ALA A 28 12.11 3.08 9.03
N ASP A 29 11.87 1.78 8.82
CA ASP A 29 11.92 0.78 9.89
C ASP A 29 13.36 0.60 10.42
N ALA A 30 14.36 0.54 9.54
CA ALA A 30 15.78 0.44 9.94
C ALA A 30 16.30 1.69 10.65
N GLY A 31 15.72 2.87 10.36
CA GLY A 31 16.09 4.15 10.94
C GLY A 31 15.45 4.45 12.30
N ASN A 32 14.70 3.51 12.89
CA ASN A 32 13.88 3.72 14.09
C ASN A 32 12.84 4.85 13.91
N LEU A 33 12.31 4.98 12.68
CA LEU A 33 11.26 5.91 12.27
C LEU A 33 9.99 5.16 11.85
N GLY A 34 9.71 4.02 12.47
CA GLY A 34 8.58 3.14 12.09
C GLY A 34 7.21 3.83 12.14
N GLU A 35 7.05 4.91 12.90
CA GLU A 35 5.86 5.78 12.88
C GLU A 35 5.61 6.44 11.51
N CYS A 36 6.66 6.67 10.73
CA CYS A 36 6.57 7.19 9.36
C CYS A 36 6.09 6.14 8.34
N SER A 37 6.05 4.86 8.73
CA SER A 37 5.63 3.74 7.89
C SER A 37 4.10 3.54 7.90
N TYR A 38 3.41 3.99 8.96
CA TYR A 38 1.93 3.91 9.09
C TYR A 38 1.15 4.49 7.91
N PRO A 39 1.52 5.67 7.37
CA PRO A 39 0.95 6.20 6.14
C PRO A 39 0.87 5.21 4.98
N LEU A 40 1.91 4.39 4.79
CA LEU A 40 1.96 3.39 3.74
C LEU A 40 1.04 2.21 4.04
N PHE A 41 0.97 1.76 5.29
CA PHE A 41 0.08 0.65 5.67
C PHE A 41 -1.39 1.03 5.50
N ASP A 42 -1.76 2.26 5.86
CA ASP A 42 -3.09 2.82 5.58
C ASP A 42 -3.39 2.86 4.07
N LEU A 43 -2.41 3.29 3.26
CA LEU A 43 -2.54 3.27 1.81
C LEU A 43 -2.77 1.85 1.28
N ILE A 44 -2.03 0.85 1.76
CA ILE A 44 -2.20 -0.55 1.35
C ILE A 44 -3.61 -1.04 1.65
N ARG A 45 -4.11 -0.75 2.85
CA ARG A 45 -5.48 -1.10 3.25
C ARG A 45 -6.50 -0.47 2.29
N GLU A 46 -6.39 0.82 2.03
CA GLU A 46 -7.33 1.56 1.17
C GLU A 46 -7.27 1.10 -0.30
N VAL A 47 -6.08 0.84 -0.82
CA VAL A 47 -5.90 0.30 -2.18
C VAL A 47 -6.41 -1.13 -2.29
N SER A 48 -6.29 -1.94 -1.22
CA SER A 48 -6.84 -3.30 -1.21
C SER A 48 -8.35 -3.31 -1.40
N ASP A 49 -9.07 -2.34 -0.82
CA ASP A 49 -10.52 -2.21 -0.93
C ASP A 49 -10.95 -2.01 -2.40
N GLN A 50 -10.29 -1.09 -3.10
CA GLN A 50 -10.56 -0.85 -4.51
C GLN A 50 -10.03 -1.99 -5.39
N GLY A 51 -8.87 -2.57 -5.04
CA GLY A 51 -8.26 -3.70 -5.73
C GLY A 51 -9.13 -4.95 -5.78
N ARG A 52 -10.05 -5.13 -4.81
CA ARG A 52 -11.07 -6.21 -4.85
C ARG A 52 -12.06 -6.01 -6.00
N GLU A 53 -12.50 -4.78 -6.24
CA GLU A 53 -13.39 -4.47 -7.36
C GLU A 53 -12.67 -4.70 -8.70
N VAL A 54 -11.42 -4.25 -8.81
CA VAL A 54 -10.59 -4.50 -10.00
C VAL A 54 -10.35 -5.99 -10.22
N ALA A 55 -10.09 -6.78 -9.17
CA ALA A 55 -9.91 -8.22 -9.26
C ALA A 55 -11.16 -8.92 -9.83
N ARG A 56 -12.34 -8.52 -9.35
CA ARG A 56 -13.63 -9.04 -9.83
C ARG A 56 -13.88 -8.67 -11.28
N GLU A 57 -13.70 -7.40 -11.64
CA GLU A 57 -14.10 -6.87 -12.94
C GLU A 57 -13.13 -7.24 -14.07
N HIS A 58 -11.82 -7.21 -13.80
CA HIS A 58 -10.81 -7.45 -14.82
C HIS A 58 -10.38 -8.92 -14.90
N TYR A 59 -10.44 -9.65 -13.78
CA TYR A 59 -9.90 -11.00 -13.69
C TYR A 59 -10.92 -12.07 -13.29
N GLY A 60 -12.17 -11.68 -12.98
CA GLY A 60 -13.22 -12.62 -12.58
C GLY A 60 -12.95 -13.32 -11.24
N VAL A 61 -12.10 -12.73 -10.41
CA VAL A 61 -11.70 -13.26 -9.10
C VAL A 61 -12.63 -12.68 -8.02
N ASN A 62 -13.28 -13.55 -7.25
CA ASN A 62 -14.27 -13.14 -6.24
C ASN A 62 -13.70 -12.97 -4.82
N GLU A 63 -12.48 -13.45 -4.58
CA GLU A 63 -11.79 -13.40 -3.29
C GLU A 63 -10.35 -12.94 -3.51
N GLY A 64 -9.86 -12.03 -2.66
CA GLY A 64 -8.58 -11.35 -2.83
C GLY A 64 -8.67 -10.06 -3.66
N TRP A 65 -7.53 -9.38 -3.82
CA TRP A 65 -7.41 -8.09 -4.47
C TRP A 65 -6.19 -8.04 -5.40
N VAL A 66 -6.16 -7.07 -6.31
CA VAL A 66 -5.04 -6.85 -7.22
C VAL A 66 -4.61 -5.38 -7.21
N PHE A 67 -3.31 -5.17 -7.34
CA PHE A 67 -2.71 -3.86 -7.54
C PHE A 67 -1.55 -4.00 -8.53
N HIS A 68 -1.40 -3.00 -9.41
CA HIS A 68 -0.54 -3.13 -10.59
C HIS A 68 0.82 -2.43 -10.44
N GLN A 69 0.91 -1.10 -10.30
CA GLN A 69 2.22 -0.48 -10.07
C GLN A 69 2.16 0.90 -9.43
N ASN A 70 1.10 1.66 -9.70
CA ASN A 70 0.97 3.02 -9.25
C ASN A 70 -0.45 3.25 -8.75
N THR A 71 -0.56 4.13 -7.76
CA THR A 71 -1.82 4.65 -7.26
C THR A 71 -1.72 6.17 -7.19
N ASP A 72 -2.86 6.83 -7.11
CA ASP A 72 -2.97 8.27 -6.89
C ASP A 72 -3.77 8.57 -5.61
N LEU A 73 -4.17 9.82 -5.46
CA LEU A 73 -5.03 10.28 -4.37
C LEU A 73 -6.36 9.52 -4.28
N TRP A 74 -6.85 9.02 -5.40
CA TRP A 74 -8.13 8.31 -5.51
C TRP A 74 -7.99 6.80 -5.38
N ARG A 75 -6.81 6.33 -4.95
CA ARG A 75 -6.54 4.91 -4.63
C ARG A 75 -6.68 3.99 -5.82
N VAL A 76 -6.44 4.50 -7.03
CA VAL A 76 -6.58 3.71 -8.26
C VAL A 76 -5.63 2.51 -8.27
N ALA A 77 -6.19 1.32 -8.28
CA ALA A 77 -5.51 0.03 -8.32
C ALA A 77 -5.48 -0.59 -9.72
N ALA A 78 -6.25 -0.02 -10.66
CA ALA A 78 -6.31 -0.43 -12.05
C ALA A 78 -4.97 -0.19 -12.78
N PRO A 79 -4.67 -0.95 -13.85
CA PRO A 79 -3.45 -0.76 -14.63
C PRO A 79 -3.43 0.62 -15.30
N MET A 80 -2.37 1.40 -15.06
CA MET A 80 -2.11 2.69 -15.72
C MET A 80 -1.06 2.55 -16.83
N ASP A 81 -0.97 3.51 -17.74
CA ASP A 81 0.11 3.61 -18.74
C ASP A 81 0.23 2.47 -19.78
N GLY A 82 -0.83 1.67 -19.90
CA GLY A 82 -0.98 0.64 -20.95
C GLY A 82 -0.30 -0.70 -20.62
N ALA A 83 -0.66 -1.77 -21.34
CA ALA A 83 -0.36 -3.15 -20.94
C ALA A 83 1.14 -3.49 -20.76
N ASN A 84 2.05 -2.77 -21.42
CA ASN A 84 3.49 -3.07 -21.38
C ASN A 84 4.17 -2.64 -20.07
N TRP A 85 3.64 -1.62 -19.41
CA TRP A 85 4.20 -1.04 -18.18
C TRP A 85 3.20 -1.06 -17.01
N GLY A 86 1.92 -1.26 -17.36
CA GLY A 86 0.76 -1.13 -16.50
C GLY A 86 0.22 -2.42 -15.91
N ALA A 87 0.66 -3.58 -16.39
CA ALA A 87 0.02 -4.86 -16.08
C ALA A 87 0.74 -5.66 -14.97
N PHE A 88 1.50 -5.01 -14.08
CA PHE A 88 2.29 -5.71 -13.06
C PHE A 88 1.42 -6.18 -11.87
N THR A 89 0.58 -7.19 -12.07
CA THR A 89 -0.41 -7.67 -11.08
C THR A 89 0.15 -8.15 -9.74
N THR A 90 1.48 -8.25 -9.58
CA THR A 90 2.13 -8.71 -8.34
C THR A 90 2.53 -7.58 -7.40
N ALA A 91 2.29 -6.30 -7.74
CA ALA A 91 2.65 -5.19 -6.83
C ALA A 91 1.89 -5.25 -5.50
N GLY A 92 0.63 -5.71 -5.49
CA GLY A 92 -0.11 -5.94 -4.24
C GLY A 92 0.58 -6.95 -3.32
N ALA A 93 1.07 -8.06 -3.87
CA ALA A 93 1.81 -9.08 -3.11
C ALA A 93 3.14 -8.54 -2.57
N TRP A 94 3.81 -7.64 -3.29
CA TRP A 94 5.01 -6.97 -2.79
C TRP A 94 4.67 -5.97 -1.67
N LEU A 95 3.56 -5.23 -1.76
CA LEU A 95 3.10 -4.38 -0.67
C LEU A 95 2.86 -5.13 0.64
N CYS A 96 2.30 -6.34 0.54
CA CYS A 96 2.11 -7.24 1.68
C CYS A 96 3.42 -7.59 2.40
N THR A 97 4.57 -7.62 1.72
CA THR A 97 5.86 -7.93 2.37
C THR A 97 6.25 -6.84 3.36
N HIS A 98 5.93 -5.58 3.10
CA HIS A 98 6.22 -4.48 4.02
C HIS A 98 5.44 -4.59 5.34
N ILE A 99 4.17 -5.00 5.29
CA ILE A 99 3.37 -5.27 6.51
C ILE A 99 4.03 -6.39 7.32
N TRP A 100 4.42 -7.47 6.63
CA TRP A 100 5.04 -8.61 7.29
C TRP A 100 6.41 -8.27 7.90
N GLU A 101 7.25 -7.52 7.19
CA GLU A 101 8.56 -7.08 7.67
C GLU A 101 8.46 -6.15 8.88
N HIS A 102 7.48 -5.24 8.89
CA HIS A 102 7.23 -4.37 10.04
C HIS A 102 6.83 -5.17 11.29
N TYR A 103 5.99 -6.19 11.11
CA TYR A 103 5.67 -7.11 12.21
C TYR A 103 6.90 -7.90 12.68
N LEU A 104 7.75 -8.38 11.78
CA LEU A 104 8.96 -9.12 12.16
C LEU A 104 9.97 -8.24 12.90
N SER A 105 10.07 -6.95 12.57
CA SER A 105 11.01 -6.02 13.21
C SER A 105 10.54 -5.53 14.58
N THR A 106 9.23 -5.35 14.76
CA THR A 106 8.64 -4.78 15.99
C THR A 106 8.06 -5.84 16.94
N GLY A 107 7.56 -6.96 16.39
CA GLY A 107 6.75 -7.94 17.10
C GLY A 107 5.34 -7.44 17.49
N ASP A 108 4.88 -6.31 16.93
CA ASP A 108 3.60 -5.69 17.28
C ASP A 108 2.41 -6.50 16.75
N ARG A 109 1.73 -7.21 17.66
CA ARG A 109 0.58 -8.04 17.33
C ARG A 109 -0.70 -7.24 17.08
N ASP A 110 -0.81 -6.03 17.63
CA ASP A 110 -1.99 -5.21 17.42
C ASP A 110 -1.92 -4.53 16.04
N PHE A 111 -0.73 -4.07 15.65
CA PHE A 111 -0.44 -3.70 14.26
C PHE A 111 -0.79 -4.85 13.29
N LEU A 112 -0.29 -6.06 13.55
CA LEU A 112 -0.56 -7.17 12.64
C LEU A 112 -2.06 -7.44 12.51
N LYS A 113 -2.82 -7.48 13.61
CA LYS A 113 -4.28 -7.68 13.55
C LYS A 113 -5.00 -6.61 12.74
N GLU A 114 -4.54 -5.37 12.81
CA GLU A 114 -5.13 -4.24 12.09
C GLU A 114 -4.94 -4.38 10.58
N TYR A 115 -3.74 -4.77 10.12
CA TYR A 115 -3.41 -4.84 8.69
C TYR A 115 -3.48 -6.25 8.07
N TYR A 116 -3.64 -7.29 8.89
CA TYR A 116 -3.80 -8.69 8.44
C TYR A 116 -4.90 -8.87 7.37
N PRO A 117 -6.07 -8.19 7.44
CA PRO A 117 -7.09 -8.31 6.40
C PRO A 117 -6.63 -7.88 4.99
N SER A 118 -5.53 -7.13 4.87
CA SER A 118 -4.96 -6.77 3.56
C SER A 118 -4.07 -7.88 2.98
N LEU A 119 -3.71 -8.88 3.79
CA LEU A 119 -2.91 -10.05 3.39
C LEU A 119 -3.74 -11.24 2.91
N ASP A 120 -5.07 -11.18 3.09
CA ASP A 120 -6.06 -12.23 2.83
C ASP A 120 -6.91 -11.87 1.59
#